data_AF-A0A811PIC5-F1
#
_entry.id   AF-A0A811PIC5-F1
#
_cell.length_a   1.000
_cell.length_b   1.000
_cell.length_c   1.000
_cell.angle_alpha   90.00
_cell.angle_beta   90.00
_cell.angle_gamma   90.00
#
_symmetry.space_group_name_H-M   'P 1'
#
loop_
_entity.id
_entity.type
_entity.pdbx_description
1 polymer ?
#
loop_
_entity_poly.entity_id
_entity_poly.type
_entity_poly.pdbx_seq_one_letter_code
_entity_poly.pdbx_strand_id
1 'polypeptide(L)'
;MAAPSAATRRKLQRKFRLRGFTLKVDALEEAAAFLDRFPDAEDDALDLLLDELDKEPLQSSILDRDAVRRVVALLVEAEEALDAASPAATSARSALRVVDAFLVPRFHYDPIKKVFYEHTGRLAVHGEAGDKAALYRDRYQVLLQRLSRDKYFSKPAFDTVATENSSCEITSIQSLIGCTGRRWIMGVISQLEERQFYLEDLTGAVNTCGFPPLEDREASVSLLMGLDFFGGGVIPTEEALRLSSLEKKAVNDMFVILSDVWLDNPETMEKLAVVLDGYDSVEVVPSLFVLMGNFCSRPCNLAFNSFEELRFQFGKLGEMIAARSRLKEHSRFLFVPGPDDAGPSKALPRCALPKYLIEELQKHIPNAIFVSNPCRFDMKLMLKIPTDIRIILIGSCTH
;
A
#
# COMPACT_ATOMS: atom_id res chain seq x y z
N MET A 1 18.90 30.53 17.78
CA MET A 1 17.85 30.13 16.83
C MET A 1 17.95 31.03 15.61
N ALA A 2 18.02 30.47 14.41
CA ALA A 2 18.03 31.27 13.19
C ALA A 2 16.66 31.91 12.99
N ALA A 3 16.61 33.19 12.58
CA ALA A 3 15.35 33.85 12.29
C ALA A 3 14.67 33.16 11.08
N PRO A 4 13.35 32.87 11.13
CA PRO A 4 12.67 32.16 10.06
C PRO A 4 12.71 32.95 8.75
N SER A 5 12.86 32.24 7.63
CA SER A 5 13.00 32.86 6.31
C SER A 5 11.80 33.75 5.97
N ALA A 6 12.01 34.83 5.21
CA ALA A 6 10.95 35.75 4.82
C ALA A 6 9.84 35.08 3.96
N ALA A 7 10.12 33.92 3.37
CA ALA A 7 9.13 33.10 2.66
C ALA A 7 8.26 32.32 3.67
N THR A 8 8.88 31.64 4.63
CA THR A 8 8.21 30.87 5.70
C THR A 8 7.30 31.77 6.54
N ARG A 9 7.76 32.98 6.90
CA ARG A 9 6.95 33.98 7.64
C ARG A 9 5.66 34.35 6.91
N ARG A 10 5.73 34.57 5.59
CA ARG A 10 4.57 34.91 4.74
C ARG A 10 3.61 33.72 4.57
N LYS A 11 4.15 32.50 4.44
CA LYS A 11 3.37 31.25 4.36
C LYS A 11 2.54 31.03 5.63
N LEU A 12 3.19 31.13 6.80
CA LEU A 12 2.56 31.03 8.12
C LEU A 12 1.43 32.07 8.29
N GLN A 13 1.73 33.35 8.10
CA GLN A 13 0.72 34.41 8.23
C GLN A 13 -0.48 34.21 7.30
N ARG A 14 -0.26 33.71 6.08
CA ARG A 14 -1.34 33.44 5.13
C ARG A 14 -2.23 32.29 5.60
N LYS A 15 -1.67 31.14 5.98
CA LYS A 15 -2.46 29.96 6.42
C LYS A 15 -3.22 30.23 7.72
N PHE A 16 -2.60 30.88 8.70
CA PHE A 16 -3.27 31.27 9.95
C PHE A 16 -4.41 32.26 9.70
N ARG A 17 -4.22 33.26 8.82
CA ARG A 17 -5.28 34.21 8.45
C ARG A 17 -6.44 33.55 7.71
N LEU A 18 -6.19 32.50 6.91
CA LEU A 18 -7.23 31.71 6.24
C LEU A 18 -8.14 30.97 7.23
N ARG A 19 -7.60 30.56 8.39
CA ARG A 19 -8.36 29.97 9.51
C ARG A 19 -8.88 31.02 10.52
N GLY A 20 -8.70 32.32 10.24
CA GLY A 20 -9.22 33.41 11.08
C GLY A 20 -8.31 33.85 12.23
N PHE A 21 -7.07 33.34 12.31
CA PHE A 21 -6.12 33.70 13.35
C PHE A 21 -5.16 34.81 12.93
N THR A 22 -4.80 35.68 13.88
CA THR A 22 -3.76 36.70 13.71
C THR A 22 -2.59 36.38 14.65
N LEU A 23 -1.43 36.04 14.09
CA LEU A 23 -0.21 35.72 14.84
C LEU A 23 0.54 36.99 15.26
N LYS A 24 0.91 37.09 16.54
CA LYS A 24 1.97 38.01 17.00
C LYS A 24 3.34 37.54 16.51
N VAL A 25 4.32 38.44 16.49
CA VAL A 25 5.70 38.15 16.02
C VAL A 25 6.31 36.97 16.80
N ASP A 26 6.15 36.97 18.12
CA ASP A 26 6.70 35.93 19.00
C ASP A 26 6.02 34.57 18.80
N ALA A 27 4.72 34.56 18.48
CA ALA A 27 3.95 33.35 18.17
C ALA A 27 4.37 32.76 16.82
N LEU A 28 4.70 33.63 15.86
CA LEU A 28 5.19 33.23 14.55
C LEU A 28 6.54 32.53 14.65
N GLU A 29 7.44 33.02 15.50
CA GLU A 29 8.75 32.40 15.71
C GLU A 29 8.63 31.01 16.35
N GLU A 30 7.71 30.83 17.29
CA GLU A 30 7.47 29.53 17.91
C GLU A 30 6.85 28.53 16.92
N ALA A 31 5.87 28.96 16.11
CA ALA A 31 5.29 28.13 15.05
C ALA A 31 6.33 27.74 13.99
N ALA A 32 7.20 28.66 13.59
CA ALA A 32 8.29 28.36 12.66
C ALA A 32 9.29 27.35 13.25
N ALA A 33 9.64 27.49 14.53
CA ALA A 33 10.52 26.54 15.21
C ALA A 33 9.93 25.12 15.33
N PHE A 34 8.60 25.01 15.36
CA PHE A 34 7.91 23.72 15.24
C PHE A 34 8.00 23.15 13.82
N LEU A 35 7.77 23.97 12.79
CA LEU A 35 7.87 23.53 11.39
C LEU A 35 9.28 23.14 10.97
N ASP A 36 10.31 23.78 11.54
CA ASP A 36 11.72 23.41 11.29
C ASP A 36 12.04 21.96 11.70
N ARG A 37 11.21 21.32 12.54
CA ARG A 37 11.32 19.89 12.87
C ARG A 37 10.87 18.98 11.72
N PHE A 38 10.09 19.51 10.77
CA PHE A 38 9.45 18.77 9.66
C PHE A 38 9.71 19.43 8.29
N PRO A 39 10.97 19.53 7.82
CA PRO A 39 11.34 20.30 6.61
C PRO A 39 10.71 19.79 5.30
N ASP A 40 10.34 18.51 5.22
CA ASP A 40 9.73 17.91 4.01
C ASP A 40 8.21 17.80 4.08
N ALA A 41 7.60 18.18 5.21
CA ALA A 41 6.16 18.09 5.47
C ALA A 41 5.63 19.33 6.19
N GLU A 42 6.19 20.51 5.87
CA GLU A 42 5.83 21.78 6.51
C GLU A 42 4.34 22.09 6.40
N ASP A 43 3.70 21.78 5.27
CA ASP A 43 2.29 22.10 5.05
C ASP A 43 1.37 21.24 5.91
N ASP A 44 1.68 19.95 6.05
CA ASP A 44 0.94 19.00 6.88
C ASP A 44 1.13 19.30 8.37
N ALA A 45 2.37 19.60 8.80
CA ALA A 45 2.67 19.99 10.18
C ALA A 45 1.97 21.30 10.55
N LEU A 46 1.87 22.23 9.60
CA LEU A 46 1.14 23.47 9.78
C LEU A 46 -0.37 23.25 9.88
N ASP A 47 -0.94 22.36 9.08
CA ASP A 47 -2.37 22.04 9.15
C ASP A 47 -2.72 21.33 10.47
N LEU A 48 -1.87 20.42 10.95
CA LEU A 48 -2.02 19.79 12.27
C LEU A 48 -1.99 20.81 13.41
N LEU A 49 -1.02 21.73 13.39
CA LEU A 49 -0.93 22.78 14.41
C LEU A 49 -2.19 23.66 14.43
N LEU A 50 -2.74 23.97 13.25
CA LEU A 50 -3.98 24.75 13.12
C LEU A 50 -5.20 23.97 13.65
N ASP A 51 -5.31 22.69 13.34
CA ASP A 51 -6.44 21.87 13.79
C ASP A 51 -6.44 21.67 15.31
N GLU A 52 -5.27 21.57 15.96
CA GLU A 52 -5.20 21.54 17.43
C GLU A 52 -5.44 22.93 18.06
N LEU A 53 -5.04 24.01 17.41
CA LEU A 53 -5.37 25.37 17.86
C LEU A 53 -6.88 25.65 17.80
N ASP A 54 -7.59 25.08 16.82
CA ASP A 54 -9.05 25.18 16.72
C ASP A 54 -9.78 24.44 17.87
N LYS A 55 -9.12 23.48 18.53
CA LYS A 55 -9.66 22.72 19.68
C LYS A 55 -9.42 23.40 21.02
N GLU A 56 -8.44 24.31 21.12
CA GLU A 56 -8.20 25.07 22.35
C GLU A 56 -9.29 26.13 22.58
N PRO A 57 -9.77 26.32 23.82
CA PRO A 57 -10.67 27.41 24.17
C PRO A 57 -9.89 28.75 24.18
N LEU A 58 -9.71 29.33 23.00
CA LEU A 58 -9.00 30.60 22.83
C LEU A 58 -9.90 31.78 23.23
N GLN A 59 -9.37 32.69 24.07
CA GLN A 59 -10.08 33.90 24.49
C GLN A 59 -10.15 34.98 23.38
N SER A 60 -9.28 34.91 22.37
CA SER A 60 -9.27 35.84 21.24
C SER A 60 -8.67 35.20 20.00
N SER A 61 -9.04 35.69 18.81
CA SER A 61 -8.45 35.28 17.52
C SER A 61 -7.03 35.82 17.30
N ILE A 62 -6.44 36.52 18.28
CA ILE A 62 -5.04 36.97 18.27
C ILE A 62 -4.21 35.99 19.09
N LEU A 63 -3.31 35.28 18.43
CA LEU A 63 -2.46 34.26 19.04
C LEU A 63 -1.16 34.89 19.57
N ASP A 64 -0.87 34.62 20.85
CA ASP A 64 0.40 34.92 21.49
C ASP A 64 1.31 33.69 21.54
N ARG A 65 2.55 33.90 22.04
CA ARG A 65 3.56 32.85 22.10
C ARG A 65 3.11 31.66 22.97
N ASP A 66 2.42 31.95 24.07
CA ASP A 66 2.02 30.93 25.03
C ASP A 66 0.90 30.04 24.50
N ALA A 67 -0.04 30.59 23.72
CA ALA A 67 -1.07 29.80 23.04
C ALA A 67 -0.48 28.78 22.07
N VAL A 68 0.45 29.22 21.20
CA VAL A 68 1.13 28.31 20.25
C VAL A 68 2.01 27.31 21.00
N ARG A 69 2.74 27.76 22.03
CA ARG A 69 3.61 26.87 22.82
C ARG A 69 2.84 25.77 23.52
N ARG A 70 1.65 26.03 24.07
CA ARG A 70 0.84 24.98 24.73
C ARG A 70 0.46 23.88 23.75
N VAL A 71 -0.02 24.25 22.57
CA VAL A 71 -0.37 23.28 21.53
C VAL A 71 0.86 22.52 21.04
N VAL A 72 1.99 23.22 20.82
CA VAL A 72 3.25 22.57 20.45
C VAL A 72 3.72 21.62 21.56
N ALA A 73 3.61 22.00 22.84
CA ALA A 73 3.98 21.13 23.95
C ALA A 73 3.08 19.88 24.01
N LEU A 74 1.77 20.02 23.81
CA LEU A 74 0.85 18.87 23.74
C LEU A 74 1.20 17.93 22.58
N LEU A 75 1.50 18.47 21.40
CA LEU A 75 1.91 17.68 20.23
C LEU A 75 3.24 16.94 20.48
N VAL A 76 4.18 17.57 21.19
CA VAL A 76 5.49 16.99 21.52
C VAL A 76 5.38 15.97 22.66
N GLU A 77 4.56 16.24 23.69
CA GLU A 77 4.30 15.31 24.78
C GLU A 77 3.54 14.07 24.29
N ALA A 78 2.62 14.22 23.32
CA ALA A 78 2.00 13.08 22.65
C ALA A 78 3.02 12.22 21.89
N GLU A 79 4.00 12.86 21.24
CA GLU A 79 5.12 12.18 20.59
C GLU A 79 5.99 11.42 21.61
N GLU A 80 6.37 12.06 22.72
CA GLU A 80 7.22 11.50 23.77
C GLU A 80 6.54 10.41 24.61
N ALA A 81 5.26 10.58 24.96
CA ALA A 81 4.48 9.59 25.72
C ALA A 81 4.27 8.28 24.95
N LEU A 82 4.22 8.35 23.62
CA LEU A 82 4.16 7.18 22.75
C LEU A 82 5.52 6.49 22.56
N ASP A 83 6.64 7.18 22.82
CA ASP A 83 7.99 6.64 22.77
C ASP A 83 8.44 6.03 24.11
N ALA A 84 7.89 6.48 25.25
CA ALA A 84 8.22 5.96 26.59
C ALA A 84 7.64 4.55 26.88
N ALA A 85 6.63 4.11 26.11
CA ALA A 85 6.06 2.76 26.21
C ALA A 85 6.92 1.73 25.44
N SER A 86 8.08 1.36 25.98
CA SER A 86 9.05 0.38 25.45
C SER A 86 9.73 0.77 24.11
N PRO A 87 11.02 1.18 24.15
CA PRO A 87 11.70 1.80 23.00
C PRO A 87 12.04 0.85 21.84
N ALA A 88 11.93 -0.47 22.00
CA ALA A 88 12.32 -1.44 20.95
C ALA A 88 11.14 -2.19 20.31
N ALA A 89 10.03 -2.39 21.04
CA ALA A 89 8.93 -3.26 20.58
C ALA A 89 7.71 -2.49 20.06
N THR A 90 7.53 -1.22 20.42
CA THR A 90 6.35 -0.44 20.04
C THR A 90 6.60 0.45 18.81
N SER A 91 7.84 0.93 18.63
CA SER A 91 8.22 1.82 17.52
C SER A 91 8.01 1.21 16.12
N ALA A 92 8.15 -0.12 16.00
CA ALA A 92 7.85 -0.85 14.76
C ALA A 92 6.38 -1.30 14.64
N ARG A 93 5.64 -1.42 15.75
CA ARG A 93 4.25 -1.96 15.77
C ARG A 93 3.25 -1.04 15.06
N SER A 94 3.47 0.27 15.07
CA SER A 94 2.62 1.25 14.34
C SER A 94 3.05 1.49 12.89
N ALA A 95 4.31 1.20 12.53
CA ALA A 95 4.87 1.56 11.23
C ALA A 95 4.55 0.61 10.07
N LEU A 96 4.28 -0.67 10.34
CA LEU A 96 3.92 -1.66 9.31
C LEU A 96 2.46 -2.04 9.49
N ARG A 97 1.65 -1.64 8.53
CA ARG A 97 0.25 -2.09 8.43
C ARG A 97 0.16 -3.13 7.34
N VAL A 98 -0.30 -4.32 7.70
CA VAL A 98 -0.57 -5.38 6.74
C VAL A 98 -2.08 -5.50 6.56
N VAL A 99 -2.53 -5.35 5.32
CA VAL A 99 -3.92 -5.42 4.91
C VAL A 99 -4.12 -6.71 4.13
N ASP A 100 -4.96 -7.57 4.69
CA ASP A 100 -5.39 -8.81 4.07
C ASP A 100 -6.31 -8.51 2.87
N ALA A 101 -6.20 -9.30 1.80
CA ALA A 101 -6.98 -9.12 0.57
C ALA A 101 -8.49 -9.16 0.79
N PHE A 102 -8.97 -9.89 1.81
CA PHE A 102 -10.39 -9.96 2.15
C PHE A 102 -10.89 -8.74 2.93
N LEU A 103 -9.98 -7.89 3.43
CA LEU A 103 -10.28 -6.65 4.13
C LEU A 103 -10.15 -5.41 3.24
N VAL A 104 -9.59 -5.55 2.03
CA VAL A 104 -9.47 -4.45 1.07
C VAL A 104 -10.87 -3.99 0.64
N PRO A 105 -11.21 -2.69 0.80
CA PRO A 105 -12.49 -2.16 0.37
C PRO A 105 -12.67 -2.32 -1.14
N ARG A 106 -13.87 -2.74 -1.55
CA ARG A 106 -14.23 -2.87 -2.97
C ARG A 106 -14.88 -1.58 -3.43
N PHE A 107 -14.38 -1.01 -4.53
CA PHE A 107 -14.96 0.16 -5.17
C PHE A 107 -15.48 -0.19 -6.57
N HIS A 108 -16.58 0.43 -6.96
CA HIS A 108 -17.09 0.40 -8.33
C HIS A 108 -16.96 1.77 -8.98
N TYR A 109 -16.68 1.77 -10.28
CA TYR A 109 -16.62 2.99 -11.07
C TYR A 109 -17.94 3.21 -11.80
N ASP A 110 -18.54 4.38 -11.64
CA ASP A 110 -19.70 4.80 -12.44
C ASP A 110 -19.20 5.55 -13.69
N PRO A 111 -19.32 4.98 -14.91
CA PRO A 111 -18.84 5.64 -16.12
C PRO A 111 -19.64 6.89 -16.53
N ILE A 112 -20.87 7.04 -16.04
CA ILE A 112 -21.74 8.19 -16.32
C ILE A 112 -21.32 9.35 -15.42
N LYS A 113 -21.26 9.10 -14.11
CA LYS A 113 -20.90 10.12 -13.11
C LYS A 113 -19.40 10.36 -13.01
N LYS A 114 -18.58 9.45 -13.56
CA LYS A 114 -17.12 9.44 -13.49
C LYS A 114 -16.57 9.48 -12.06
N VAL A 115 -17.24 8.80 -11.15
CA VAL A 115 -16.86 8.72 -9.72
C VAL A 115 -16.81 7.27 -9.26
N PHE A 116 -15.99 7.02 -8.24
CA PHE A 116 -15.96 5.75 -7.54
C PHE A 116 -16.91 5.78 -6.34
N TYR A 117 -17.57 4.65 -6.09
CA TYR A 117 -18.37 4.44 -4.88
C TYR A 117 -17.99 3.12 -4.22
N GLU A 118 -18.02 3.11 -2.90
CA GLU A 118 -17.73 1.92 -2.11
C GLU A 118 -18.86 0.91 -2.23
N HIS A 119 -18.51 -0.36 -2.42
CA HIS A 119 -19.44 -1.46 -2.41
C HIS A 119 -19.77 -1.84 -0.96
N THR A 120 -21.00 -1.56 -0.54
CA THR A 120 -21.47 -1.88 0.82
C THR A 120 -22.13 -3.26 0.95
N GLY A 121 -22.20 -4.02 -0.15
CA GLY A 121 -22.79 -5.36 -0.17
C GLY A 121 -21.86 -6.44 0.37
N ARG A 122 -22.43 -7.62 0.68
CA ARG A 122 -21.66 -8.77 1.14
C ARG A 122 -20.91 -9.41 -0.02
N LEU A 123 -19.61 -9.59 0.12
CA LEU A 123 -18.77 -10.32 -0.82
C LEU A 123 -18.82 -11.83 -0.50
N ALA A 124 -19.62 -12.58 -1.26
CA ALA A 124 -19.69 -14.03 -1.14
C ALA A 124 -18.52 -14.70 -1.87
N VAL A 125 -18.00 -15.79 -1.29
CA VAL A 125 -16.97 -16.63 -1.94
C VAL A 125 -17.56 -17.37 -3.15
N HIS A 126 -18.83 -17.74 -3.07
CA HIS A 126 -19.58 -18.37 -4.16
C HIS A 126 -20.44 -17.30 -4.84
N GLY A 127 -19.90 -16.72 -5.91
CA GLY A 127 -20.61 -15.74 -6.74
C GLY A 127 -21.56 -16.39 -7.74
N GLU A 128 -22.47 -15.59 -8.28
CA GLU A 128 -23.35 -15.96 -9.37
C GLU A 128 -22.68 -15.71 -10.74
N ALA A 129 -23.31 -16.19 -11.82
CA ALA A 129 -22.81 -15.94 -13.18
C ALA A 129 -22.69 -14.44 -13.49
N GLY A 130 -23.57 -13.61 -12.92
CA GLY A 130 -23.52 -12.16 -13.00
C GLY A 130 -22.24 -11.56 -12.42
N ASP A 131 -21.74 -12.09 -11.31
CA ASP A 131 -20.52 -11.61 -10.65
C ASP A 131 -19.28 -11.84 -11.51
N LYS A 132 -19.22 -12.98 -12.22
CA LYS A 132 -18.14 -13.27 -13.16
C LYS A 132 -18.13 -12.28 -14.33
N ALA A 133 -19.30 -11.95 -14.88
CA ALA A 133 -19.40 -10.95 -15.94
C ALA A 133 -19.05 -9.54 -15.42
N ALA A 134 -19.51 -9.19 -14.21
CA ALA A 134 -19.20 -7.93 -13.57
C ALA A 134 -17.69 -7.75 -13.34
N LEU A 135 -16.96 -8.80 -12.94
CA LEU A 135 -15.51 -8.74 -12.78
C LEU A 135 -14.78 -8.23 -14.03
N TYR A 136 -15.09 -8.76 -15.21
CA TYR A 136 -14.44 -8.33 -16.45
C TYR A 136 -14.91 -6.94 -16.90
N ARG A 137 -16.18 -6.60 -16.69
CA ARG A 137 -16.73 -5.26 -16.98
C ARG A 137 -16.09 -4.19 -16.11
N ASP A 138 -16.01 -4.42 -14.79
CA ASP A 138 -15.38 -3.51 -13.82
C ASP A 138 -13.91 -3.26 -14.20
N ARG A 139 -13.16 -4.34 -14.53
CA ARG A 139 -11.75 -4.22 -14.98
C ARG A 139 -11.62 -3.40 -16.26
N TYR A 140 -12.47 -3.65 -17.25
CA TYR A 140 -12.48 -2.88 -18.49
C TYR A 140 -12.78 -1.40 -18.22
N GLN A 141 -13.80 -1.08 -17.43
CA GLN A 141 -14.21 0.29 -17.16
C GLN A 141 -13.14 1.10 -16.41
N VAL A 142 -12.48 0.49 -15.41
CA VAL A 142 -11.38 1.16 -14.69
C VAL A 142 -10.22 1.47 -15.63
N LEU A 143 -9.82 0.51 -16.46
CA LEU A 143 -8.73 0.73 -17.42
C LEU A 143 -9.11 1.74 -18.52
N LEU A 144 -10.35 1.71 -19.01
CA LEU A 144 -10.85 2.66 -20.00
C LEU A 144 -10.86 4.08 -19.44
N GLN A 145 -11.29 4.25 -18.20
CA GLN A 145 -11.24 5.55 -17.52
C GLN A 145 -9.82 6.09 -17.44
N ARG A 146 -8.84 5.25 -17.05
CA ARG A 146 -7.42 5.66 -16.99
C ARG A 146 -6.89 6.09 -18.34
N LEU A 147 -7.14 5.27 -19.37
CA LEU A 147 -6.72 5.58 -20.72
C LEU A 147 -7.33 6.86 -21.27
N SER A 148 -8.63 7.07 -21.05
CA SER A 148 -9.32 8.28 -21.53
C SER A 148 -8.76 9.58 -20.93
N ARG A 149 -8.00 9.49 -19.84
CA ARG A 149 -7.37 10.62 -19.15
C ARG A 149 -5.92 10.85 -19.59
N ASP A 150 -5.31 9.89 -20.27
CA ASP A 150 -3.97 10.05 -20.78
C ASP A 150 -3.93 11.13 -21.88
N LYS A 151 -2.85 11.91 -21.90
CA LYS A 151 -2.71 13.07 -22.80
C LYS A 151 -2.75 12.67 -24.29
N TYR A 152 -2.33 11.45 -24.62
CA TYR A 152 -2.36 10.94 -25.98
C TYR A 152 -3.76 10.49 -26.42
N PHE A 153 -4.64 10.13 -25.48
CA PHE A 153 -5.96 9.54 -25.75
C PHE A 153 -7.14 10.46 -25.38
N SER A 154 -6.87 11.60 -24.73
CA SER A 154 -7.86 12.61 -24.38
C SER A 154 -8.12 13.59 -25.52
N LYS A 155 -9.37 14.07 -25.63
CA LYS A 155 -9.73 15.13 -26.59
C LYS A 155 -9.14 16.47 -26.13
N PRO A 156 -8.43 17.21 -26.99
CA PRO A 156 -8.09 18.59 -26.69
C PRO A 156 -9.37 19.41 -26.52
N ALA A 157 -9.42 20.24 -25.48
CA ALA A 157 -10.62 21.03 -25.13
C ALA A 157 -10.93 22.16 -26.13
N PHE A 158 -10.00 22.48 -27.03
CA PHE A 158 -10.14 23.50 -28.07
C PHE A 158 -9.54 23.01 -29.39
N ASP A 159 -10.24 23.30 -30.51
CA ASP A 159 -9.73 23.14 -31.88
C ASP A 159 -8.61 24.17 -32.13
N THR A 160 -7.42 23.93 -31.60
CA THR A 160 -6.23 24.64 -32.03
C THR A 160 -5.62 23.91 -33.22
N VAL A 161 -5.54 24.65 -34.33
CA VAL A 161 -4.88 24.35 -35.61
C VAL A 161 -4.00 23.10 -35.59
N ALA A 162 -4.43 22.12 -36.38
CA ALA A 162 -3.73 20.89 -36.75
C ALA A 162 -2.21 20.97 -36.59
N THR A 163 -1.74 20.63 -35.41
CA THR A 163 -0.36 20.21 -35.19
C THR A 163 -0.41 18.69 -35.07
N GLU A 164 0.52 17.99 -35.72
CA GLU A 164 0.53 16.55 -36.04
C GLU A 164 0.49 15.58 -34.85
N ASN A 165 0.17 16.03 -33.64
CA ASN A 165 -0.15 15.17 -32.52
C ASN A 165 -1.63 14.77 -32.61
N SER A 166 -1.93 13.84 -33.51
CA SER A 166 -3.25 13.23 -33.64
C SER A 166 -3.68 12.64 -32.29
N SER A 167 -4.70 13.22 -31.65
CA SER A 167 -5.31 12.63 -30.46
C SER A 167 -5.81 11.22 -30.79
N CYS A 168 -5.34 10.23 -30.04
CA CYS A 168 -5.65 8.83 -30.22
C CYS A 168 -7.00 8.49 -29.57
N GLU A 169 -8.10 9.07 -30.07
CA GLU A 169 -9.43 8.82 -29.49
C GLU A 169 -9.79 7.33 -29.54
N ILE A 170 -10.15 6.79 -28.37
CA ILE A 170 -10.56 5.40 -28.22
C ILE A 170 -11.98 5.24 -28.77
N THR A 171 -12.11 4.35 -29.75
CA THR A 171 -13.36 4.03 -30.43
C THR A 171 -13.86 2.66 -29.97
N SER A 172 -15.18 2.47 -29.84
CA SER A 172 -15.75 1.14 -29.58
C SER A 172 -15.65 0.24 -30.81
N ILE A 173 -15.54 -1.07 -30.60
CA ILE A 173 -15.37 -2.05 -31.68
C ILE A 173 -16.58 -2.04 -32.62
N GLN A 174 -17.80 -1.92 -32.11
CA GLN A 174 -19.00 -1.84 -32.94
C GLN A 174 -18.99 -0.64 -33.89
N SER A 175 -18.37 0.47 -33.50
CA SER A 175 -18.26 1.68 -34.33
C SER A 175 -17.24 1.55 -35.46
N LEU A 176 -16.42 0.49 -35.46
CA LEU A 176 -15.48 0.22 -36.55
C LEU A 176 -16.17 -0.30 -37.81
N ILE A 177 -17.38 -0.85 -37.69
CA ILE A 177 -18.10 -1.44 -38.82
C ILE A 177 -18.40 -0.34 -39.85
N GLY A 178 -17.82 -0.47 -41.05
CA GLY A 178 -17.98 0.50 -42.13
C GLY A 178 -17.06 1.73 -42.04
N CYS A 179 -16.23 1.83 -41.00
CA CYS A 179 -15.20 2.86 -40.91
C CYS A 179 -13.92 2.45 -41.66
N THR A 180 -13.25 3.41 -42.28
CA THR A 180 -11.93 3.22 -42.91
C THR A 180 -10.88 4.13 -42.25
N GLY A 181 -9.62 3.70 -42.26
CA GLY A 181 -8.49 4.44 -41.69
C GLY A 181 -8.02 3.92 -40.33
N ARG A 182 -7.03 4.59 -39.75
CA ARG A 182 -6.47 4.24 -38.44
C ARG A 182 -7.44 4.64 -37.32
N ARG A 183 -7.66 3.71 -36.38
CA ARG A 183 -8.49 3.88 -35.18
C ARG A 183 -7.77 3.28 -33.99
N TRP A 184 -8.01 3.85 -32.82
CA TRP A 184 -7.47 3.35 -31.56
C TRP A 184 -8.60 2.69 -30.81
N ILE A 185 -8.37 1.48 -30.32
CA ILE A 185 -9.35 0.67 -29.61
C ILE A 185 -8.74 0.13 -28.34
N MET A 186 -9.58 -0.07 -27.34
CA MET A 186 -9.22 -0.71 -26.10
C MET A 186 -10.12 -1.94 -25.94
N GLY A 187 -9.54 -3.04 -25.50
CA GLY A 187 -10.28 -4.24 -25.16
C GLY A 187 -9.46 -5.19 -24.30
N VAL A 188 -10.07 -6.31 -23.94
CA VAL A 188 -9.45 -7.44 -23.28
C VAL A 188 -9.04 -8.44 -24.34
N ILE A 189 -7.78 -8.89 -24.32
CA ILE A 189 -7.32 -9.92 -25.23
C ILE A 189 -7.87 -11.27 -24.76
N SER A 190 -8.62 -11.96 -25.62
CA SER A 190 -9.13 -13.30 -25.41
C SER A 190 -8.57 -14.25 -26.48
N GLN A 191 -8.37 -15.51 -26.10
CA GLN A 191 -7.97 -16.57 -27.01
C GLN A 191 -9.08 -17.62 -27.04
N LEU A 192 -9.96 -17.51 -28.04
CA LEU A 192 -11.10 -18.42 -28.22
C LEU A 192 -10.69 -19.72 -28.92
N GLU A 193 -9.70 -19.64 -29.82
CA GLU A 193 -9.17 -20.78 -30.58
C GLU A 193 -7.63 -20.79 -30.50
N GLU A 194 -7.01 -21.96 -30.72
CA GLU A 194 -5.55 -22.05 -30.77
C GLU A 194 -4.96 -21.10 -31.81
N ARG A 195 -4.01 -20.26 -31.38
CA ARG A 195 -3.28 -19.27 -32.22
C ARG A 195 -4.13 -18.14 -32.79
N GLN A 196 -5.40 -17.99 -32.41
CA GLN A 196 -6.25 -16.86 -32.79
C GLN A 196 -6.56 -15.99 -31.57
N PHE A 197 -6.08 -14.75 -31.61
CA PHE A 197 -6.31 -13.76 -30.57
C PHE A 197 -7.35 -12.75 -31.02
N TYR A 198 -8.29 -12.49 -30.12
CA TYR A 198 -9.35 -11.51 -30.26
C TYR A 198 -9.15 -10.43 -29.20
N LEU A 199 -9.56 -9.22 -29.52
CA LEU A 199 -9.67 -8.08 -28.63
C LEU A 199 -11.15 -7.80 -28.43
N GLU A 200 -11.63 -7.95 -27.20
CA GLU A 200 -13.04 -7.81 -26.82
C GLU A 200 -13.27 -6.52 -26.03
N ASP A 201 -14.28 -5.74 -26.40
CA ASP A 201 -14.79 -4.63 -25.59
C ASP A 201 -16.22 -4.92 -25.12
N LEU A 202 -16.92 -3.92 -24.56
CA LEU A 202 -18.31 -4.09 -24.12
C LEU A 202 -19.31 -4.28 -25.28
N THR A 203 -18.89 -4.09 -26.52
CA THR A 203 -19.73 -4.02 -27.72
C THR A 203 -19.47 -5.13 -28.74
N GLY A 204 -18.25 -5.66 -28.82
CA GLY A 204 -17.87 -6.69 -29.78
C GLY A 204 -16.44 -7.19 -29.64
N ALA A 205 -15.98 -7.95 -30.65
CA ALA A 205 -14.65 -8.53 -30.71
C ALA A 205 -13.99 -8.28 -32.08
N VAL A 206 -12.68 -8.04 -32.12
CA VAL A 206 -11.90 -7.86 -33.35
C VAL A 206 -10.54 -8.52 -33.22
N ASN A 207 -9.93 -8.99 -34.31
CA ASN A 207 -8.59 -9.58 -34.24
C ASN A 207 -7.53 -8.47 -34.07
N THR A 208 -6.42 -8.78 -33.39
CA THR A 208 -5.15 -8.02 -33.25
C THR A 208 -4.90 -7.16 -31.98
N CYS A 209 -3.65 -6.67 -31.82
CA CYS A 209 -2.90 -6.58 -30.56
C CYS A 209 -2.42 -5.17 -30.15
N GLY A 210 -2.38 -4.89 -28.82
CA GLY A 210 -1.64 -3.80 -28.16
C GLY A 210 -1.94 -3.70 -26.65
N PHE A 211 -1.02 -3.17 -25.83
CA PHE A 211 -1.22 -2.93 -24.38
C PHE A 211 -1.49 -1.43 -24.08
N PRO A 212 -2.30 -1.11 -23.05
CA PRO A 212 -2.53 0.28 -22.61
C PRO A 212 -1.28 0.91 -21.95
N PRO A 213 -1.06 2.24 -22.07
CA PRO A 213 -0.04 2.95 -21.29
C PRO A 213 -0.25 2.87 -19.77
N LEU A 214 0.85 2.98 -19.02
CA LEU A 214 0.90 3.01 -17.56
C LEU A 214 0.64 4.45 -17.05
N GLU A 215 -0.16 4.61 -15.99
CA GLU A 215 -0.45 5.91 -15.34
C GLU A 215 0.40 6.10 -14.08
N ASP A 216 0.93 7.32 -13.88
CA ASP A 216 1.72 7.68 -12.70
C ASP A 216 0.87 7.73 -11.41
N ARG A 217 1.54 7.54 -10.26
CA ARG A 217 0.88 7.47 -8.96
C ARG A 217 0.21 8.79 -8.57
N GLU A 218 0.89 9.91 -8.72
CA GLU A 218 0.39 11.24 -8.31
C GLU A 218 -0.88 11.61 -9.10
N ALA A 219 -0.89 11.25 -10.39
CA ALA A 219 -2.05 11.39 -11.27
C ALA A 219 -3.21 10.49 -10.82
N SER A 220 -2.93 9.29 -10.32
CA SER A 220 -3.96 8.39 -9.79
C SER A 220 -4.54 8.89 -8.45
N VAL A 221 -3.68 9.28 -7.50
CA VAL A 221 -4.06 9.64 -6.12
C VAL A 221 -4.88 10.92 -6.06
N SER A 222 -4.54 11.93 -6.87
CA SER A 222 -5.26 13.21 -6.90
C SER A 222 -6.74 13.09 -7.27
N LEU A 223 -7.16 12.00 -7.92
CA LEU A 223 -8.57 11.77 -8.28
C LEU A 223 -9.30 10.77 -7.39
N LEU A 224 -8.64 10.18 -6.40
CA LEU A 224 -9.32 9.27 -5.47
C LEU A 224 -10.27 10.02 -4.52
N MET A 225 -10.32 11.36 -4.56
CA MET A 225 -11.21 12.21 -3.75
C MET A 225 -11.18 11.85 -2.24
N GLY A 226 -10.03 11.39 -1.74
CA GLY A 226 -9.87 10.97 -0.35
C GLY A 226 -10.34 9.55 -0.02
N LEU A 227 -10.78 8.76 -1.01
CA LEU A 227 -11.14 7.35 -0.83
C LEU A 227 -9.89 6.48 -0.64
N ASP A 228 -9.93 5.59 0.35
CA ASP A 228 -8.83 4.66 0.64
C ASP A 228 -8.96 3.35 -0.16
N PHE A 229 -8.34 3.33 -1.34
CA PHE A 229 -8.24 2.12 -2.17
C PHE A 229 -7.28 1.07 -1.62
N PHE A 230 -6.47 1.39 -0.60
CA PHE A 230 -5.52 0.45 -0.02
C PHE A 230 -6.17 -0.43 1.05
N GLY A 231 -7.07 0.15 1.84
CA GLY A 231 -7.79 -0.53 2.93
C GLY A 231 -7.10 -0.42 4.29
N GLY A 232 -6.11 0.46 4.43
CA GLY A 232 -5.39 0.70 5.68
C GLY A 232 -6.03 1.77 6.57
N GLY A 233 -7.12 2.40 6.09
CA GLY A 233 -7.74 3.56 6.70
C GLY A 233 -7.10 4.88 6.25
N VAL A 234 -7.81 5.98 6.47
CA VAL A 234 -7.23 7.33 6.31
C VAL A 234 -6.27 7.55 7.47
N ILE A 235 -5.01 7.79 7.15
CA ILE A 235 -3.97 8.09 8.13
C ILE A 235 -4.20 9.54 8.58
N PRO A 236 -4.43 9.81 9.87
CA PRO A 236 -4.46 11.17 10.38
C PRO A 236 -3.14 11.90 10.06
N THR A 237 -3.20 13.20 9.83
CA THR A 237 -2.04 14.03 9.48
C THR A 237 -0.92 13.90 10.52
N GLU A 238 -1.27 13.82 11.81
CA GLU A 238 -0.34 13.59 12.92
C GLU A 238 0.43 12.28 12.79
N GLU A 239 -0.29 11.19 12.52
CA GLU A 239 0.31 9.87 12.34
C GLU A 239 1.16 9.82 11.05
N ALA A 240 0.75 10.53 9.99
CA ALA A 240 1.53 10.65 8.76
C ALA A 240 2.86 11.38 8.97
N LEU A 241 2.86 12.48 9.72
CA LEU A 241 4.07 13.24 10.09
C LEU A 241 5.00 12.43 10.99
N ARG A 242 4.43 11.72 11.96
CA ARG A 242 5.18 10.80 12.82
C ARG A 242 5.85 9.70 12.00
N LEU A 243 5.11 9.07 11.08
CA LEU A 243 5.62 8.02 10.21
C LEU A 243 6.75 8.54 9.29
N SER A 244 6.63 9.75 8.75
CA SER A 244 7.70 10.39 7.97
C SER A 244 8.95 10.69 8.80
N SER A 245 8.77 11.06 10.07
CA SER A 245 9.89 11.31 10.99
C SER A 245 10.60 10.01 11.39
N LEU A 246 9.83 8.92 11.55
CA LEU A 246 10.37 7.59 11.81
C LEU A 246 11.11 7.02 10.58
N GLU A 247 10.61 7.25 9.35
CA GLU A 247 11.31 6.89 8.11
C GLU A 247 12.70 7.51 8.03
N LYS A 248 12.81 8.80 8.35
CA LYS A 248 14.10 9.51 8.34
C LYS A 248 15.08 8.99 9.39
N LYS A 249 14.58 8.49 10.53
CA LYS A 249 15.41 7.86 11.57
C LYS A 249 15.82 6.44 11.16
N ALA A 250 15.03 5.77 10.33
CA ALA A 250 15.20 4.40 9.90
C ALA A 250 16.16 4.22 8.70
N VAL A 251 17.24 5.01 8.57
CA VAL A 251 18.12 5.06 7.37
C VAL A 251 18.76 3.71 6.98
N ASN A 252 18.87 2.78 7.93
CA ASN A 252 19.47 1.45 7.72
C ASN A 252 18.44 0.32 7.84
N ASP A 253 17.15 0.62 7.72
CA ASP A 253 16.13 -0.43 7.80
C ASP A 253 16.19 -1.35 6.58
N MET A 254 15.97 -2.64 6.81
CA MET A 254 16.12 -3.68 5.80
C MET A 254 14.96 -4.66 5.88
N PHE A 255 14.50 -5.06 4.69
CA PHE A 255 13.54 -6.13 4.52
C PHE A 255 14.15 -7.27 3.72
N VAL A 256 13.90 -8.50 4.18
CA VAL A 256 14.37 -9.72 3.52
C VAL A 256 13.16 -10.43 2.96
N ILE A 257 13.10 -10.58 1.64
CA ILE A 257 12.02 -11.30 0.96
C ILE A 257 12.59 -12.60 0.40
N LEU A 258 11.98 -13.71 0.78
CA LEU A 258 12.32 -15.05 0.36
C LEU A 258 11.06 -15.71 -0.19
N SER A 259 11.18 -16.44 -1.30
CA SER A 259 10.08 -17.16 -1.94
C SER A 259 10.44 -18.63 -2.09
N ASP A 260 9.43 -19.49 -2.17
CA ASP A 260 9.56 -20.94 -2.31
C ASP A 260 10.45 -21.57 -1.22
N VAL A 261 10.15 -21.21 0.03
CA VAL A 261 10.88 -21.68 1.21
C VAL A 261 10.41 -23.08 1.61
N TRP A 262 10.86 -24.11 0.87
CA TRP A 262 10.51 -25.51 1.11
C TRP A 262 11.06 -26.03 2.44
N LEU A 263 10.21 -26.15 3.44
CA LEU A 263 10.57 -26.55 4.81
C LEU A 263 10.83 -28.06 4.94
N ASP A 264 10.32 -28.85 3.99
CA ASP A 264 10.57 -30.29 3.91
C ASP A 264 11.94 -30.65 3.31
N ASN A 265 12.59 -29.69 2.63
CA ASN A 265 13.92 -29.89 2.08
C ASN A 265 15.00 -29.53 3.13
N PRO A 266 15.82 -30.49 3.59
CA PRO A 266 16.87 -30.21 4.56
C PRO A 266 17.90 -29.19 4.07
N GLU A 267 18.23 -29.18 2.77
CA GLU A 267 19.17 -28.21 2.20
C GLU A 267 18.65 -26.77 2.30
N THR A 268 17.34 -26.58 2.10
CA THR A 268 16.69 -25.27 2.24
C THR A 268 16.72 -24.81 3.70
N MET A 269 16.44 -25.70 4.64
CA MET A 269 16.48 -25.39 6.08
C MET A 269 17.89 -25.05 6.57
N GLU A 270 18.91 -25.76 6.10
CA GLU A 270 20.32 -25.44 6.40
C GLU A 270 20.73 -24.08 5.84
N LYS A 271 20.40 -23.79 4.57
CA LYS A 271 20.69 -22.47 3.97
C LYS A 271 19.94 -21.35 4.66
N LEU A 272 18.69 -21.59 5.06
CA LEU A 272 17.90 -20.62 5.81
C LEU A 272 18.54 -20.35 7.18
N ALA A 273 19.04 -21.39 7.87
CA ALA A 273 19.80 -21.21 9.11
C ALA A 273 21.02 -20.30 8.90
N VAL A 274 21.81 -20.55 7.84
CA VAL A 274 22.99 -19.73 7.50
C VAL A 274 22.60 -18.27 7.22
N VAL A 275 21.51 -18.02 6.50
CA VAL A 275 21.01 -16.66 6.25
C VAL A 275 20.60 -15.97 7.56
N LEU A 276 19.89 -16.67 8.43
CA LEU A 276 19.48 -16.14 9.74
C LEU A 276 20.68 -15.88 10.65
N ASP A 277 21.68 -16.77 10.68
CA ASP A 277 22.94 -16.56 11.41
C ASP A 277 23.72 -15.35 10.88
N GLY A 278 23.75 -15.20 9.55
CA GLY A 278 24.34 -14.05 8.89
C GLY A 278 23.74 -12.74 9.42
N TYR A 279 22.40 -12.64 9.46
CA TYR A 279 21.75 -11.44 9.97
C TYR A 279 21.85 -11.26 11.49
N ASP A 280 21.79 -12.33 12.28
CA ASP A 280 21.92 -12.26 13.74
C ASP A 280 23.31 -11.76 14.19
N SER A 281 24.34 -12.01 13.36
CA SER A 281 25.72 -11.56 13.60
C SER A 281 25.98 -10.07 13.28
N VAL A 282 25.10 -9.40 12.53
CA VAL A 282 25.27 -8.00 12.10
C VAL A 282 24.70 -7.03 13.15
N GLU A 283 25.26 -5.82 13.29
CA GLU A 283 24.76 -4.82 14.26
C GLU A 283 23.32 -4.38 13.98
N VAL A 284 22.95 -4.24 12.71
CA VAL A 284 21.60 -3.87 12.27
C VAL A 284 20.91 -5.12 11.71
N VAL A 285 19.83 -5.56 12.36
CA VAL A 285 19.02 -6.69 11.90
C VAL A 285 17.87 -6.20 11.01
N PRO A 286 17.40 -6.99 10.03
CA PRO A 286 16.25 -6.63 9.23
C PRO A 286 14.99 -6.48 10.09
N SER A 287 14.14 -5.49 9.82
CA SER A 287 12.90 -5.29 10.60
C SER A 287 11.75 -6.19 10.13
N LEU A 288 11.80 -6.70 8.89
CA LEU A 288 10.82 -7.63 8.34
C LEU A 288 11.47 -8.72 7.48
N PHE A 289 11.14 -9.95 7.79
CA PHE A 289 11.32 -11.11 6.92
C PHE A 289 9.97 -11.46 6.30
N VAL A 290 9.89 -11.43 4.98
CA VAL A 290 8.74 -11.92 4.24
C VAL A 290 9.09 -13.28 3.64
N LEU A 291 8.46 -14.32 4.17
CA LEU A 291 8.59 -15.69 3.73
C LEU A 291 7.36 -16.02 2.88
N MET A 292 7.57 -16.15 1.59
CA MET A 292 6.55 -16.50 0.62
C MET A 292 6.63 -17.98 0.30
N GLY A 293 5.48 -18.63 0.28
CA GLY A 293 5.37 -20.01 -0.16
C GLY A 293 5.77 -20.19 -1.64
N ASN A 294 5.88 -21.42 -2.13
CA ASN A 294 5.42 -22.64 -1.46
C ASN A 294 6.31 -23.07 -0.27
N PHE A 295 5.72 -23.57 0.81
CA PHE A 295 6.42 -24.05 2.02
C PHE A 295 6.70 -25.56 2.01
N CYS A 296 6.14 -26.29 1.04
CA CYS A 296 6.47 -27.68 0.76
C CYS A 296 6.92 -27.84 -0.69
N SER A 297 7.89 -28.71 -0.93
CA SER A 297 8.37 -29.06 -2.28
C SER A 297 7.32 -29.78 -3.13
N ARG A 298 6.31 -30.38 -2.49
CA ARG A 298 5.20 -31.09 -3.13
C ARG A 298 3.86 -30.52 -2.67
N PRO A 299 2.84 -30.48 -3.55
CA PRO A 299 1.52 -29.96 -3.19
C PRO A 299 0.89 -30.71 -2.01
N CYS A 300 0.60 -30.00 -0.92
CA CYS A 300 0.05 -30.61 0.31
C CYS A 300 -1.34 -31.23 0.08
N ASN A 301 -2.14 -30.65 -0.82
CA ASN A 301 -3.53 -31.06 -1.04
C ASN A 301 -3.70 -32.46 -1.67
N LEU A 302 -2.61 -33.09 -2.15
CA LEU A 302 -2.65 -34.41 -2.78
C LEU A 302 -2.11 -35.53 -1.89
N ALA A 303 -1.45 -35.20 -0.77
CA ALA A 303 -0.74 -36.16 0.07
C ALA A 303 -1.31 -36.20 1.49
N PHE A 304 -2.00 -37.30 1.83
CA PHE A 304 -2.67 -37.54 3.12
C PHE A 304 -1.78 -37.38 4.37
N ASN A 305 -0.45 -37.48 4.23
CA ASN A 305 0.51 -37.40 5.35
C ASN A 305 1.28 -36.08 5.42
N SER A 306 0.99 -35.09 4.57
CA SER A 306 1.80 -33.87 4.47
C SER A 306 1.55 -32.84 5.56
N PHE A 307 0.36 -32.81 6.18
CA PHE A 307 -0.01 -31.75 7.13
C PHE A 307 0.65 -31.88 8.50
N GLU A 308 0.78 -33.10 9.03
CA GLU A 308 1.46 -33.35 10.31
C GLU A 308 2.97 -33.07 10.19
N GLU A 309 3.58 -33.55 9.11
CA GLU A 309 4.99 -33.28 8.79
C GLU A 309 5.22 -31.77 8.58
N LEU A 310 4.37 -31.09 7.80
CA LEU A 310 4.49 -29.65 7.59
C LEU A 310 4.32 -28.87 8.91
N ARG A 311 3.37 -29.25 9.77
CA ARG A 311 3.23 -28.67 11.12
C ARG A 311 4.52 -28.83 11.93
N PHE A 312 5.13 -30.01 11.88
CA PHE A 312 6.40 -30.28 12.56
C PHE A 312 7.54 -29.44 11.99
N GLN A 313 7.63 -29.28 10.67
CA GLN A 313 8.65 -28.44 10.03
C GLN A 313 8.46 -26.95 10.33
N PHE A 314 7.23 -26.45 10.42
CA PHE A 314 6.95 -25.10 10.93
C PHE A 314 7.41 -24.94 12.38
N GLY A 315 7.23 -25.97 13.23
CA GLY A 315 7.79 -25.99 14.58
C GLY A 315 9.31 -25.84 14.60
N LYS A 316 10.02 -26.64 13.80
CA LYS A 316 11.48 -26.53 13.63
C LYS A 316 11.94 -25.15 13.15
N LEU A 317 11.22 -24.57 12.19
CA LEU A 317 11.49 -23.20 11.74
C LEU A 317 11.31 -22.20 12.88
N GLY A 318 10.26 -22.37 13.70
CA GLY A 318 10.02 -21.57 14.89
C GLY A 318 11.15 -21.67 15.91
N GLU A 319 11.60 -22.89 16.23
CA GLU A 319 12.74 -23.14 17.13
C GLU A 319 14.03 -22.50 16.58
N MET A 320 14.28 -22.67 15.28
CA MET A 320 15.45 -22.12 14.60
C MET A 320 15.49 -20.60 14.72
N ILE A 321 14.40 -19.90 14.45
CA ILE A 321 14.35 -18.44 14.60
C ILE A 321 14.43 -18.07 16.08
N ALA A 322 13.78 -18.81 16.99
CA ALA A 322 13.79 -18.50 18.42
C ALA A 322 15.16 -18.68 19.08
N ALA A 323 16.05 -19.50 18.50
CA ALA A 323 17.43 -19.62 18.93
C ALA A 323 18.25 -18.33 18.72
N ARG A 324 17.78 -17.42 17.84
CA ARG A 324 18.42 -16.14 17.50
C ARG A 324 17.64 -15.00 18.16
N SER A 325 18.05 -14.65 19.38
CA SER A 325 17.30 -13.72 20.23
C SER A 325 17.13 -12.34 19.61
N ARG A 326 18.13 -11.84 18.87
CA ARG A 326 18.07 -10.50 18.27
C ARG A 326 17.03 -10.45 17.16
N LEU A 327 17.01 -11.44 16.27
CA LEU A 327 15.97 -11.56 15.24
C LEU A 327 14.58 -11.72 15.86
N LYS A 328 14.46 -12.52 16.93
CA LYS A 328 13.19 -12.72 17.62
C LYS A 328 12.62 -11.43 18.23
N GLU A 329 13.49 -10.58 18.78
CA GLU A 329 13.09 -9.36 19.49
C GLU A 329 12.88 -8.17 18.55
N HIS A 330 13.68 -8.05 17.51
CA HIS A 330 13.73 -6.86 16.66
C HIS A 330 13.20 -7.06 15.23
N SER A 331 13.05 -8.29 14.76
CA SER A 331 12.52 -8.60 13.43
C SER A 331 11.09 -9.12 13.50
N ARG A 332 10.30 -8.81 12.48
CA ARG A 332 8.98 -9.43 12.25
C ARG A 332 9.07 -10.47 11.15
N PHE A 333 8.21 -11.49 11.25
CA PHE A 333 8.11 -12.55 10.25
C PHE A 333 6.71 -12.56 9.66
N LEU A 334 6.61 -12.27 8.37
CA LEU A 334 5.39 -12.27 7.58
C LEU A 334 5.39 -13.49 6.67
N PHE A 335 4.33 -14.29 6.73
CA PHE A 335 4.17 -15.50 5.94
C PHE A 335 3.03 -15.33 4.94
N VAL A 336 3.35 -15.49 3.66
CA VAL A 336 2.41 -15.39 2.54
C VAL A 336 2.27 -16.78 1.89
N PRO A 337 1.07 -17.38 1.83
CA PRO A 337 0.90 -18.72 1.26
C PRO A 337 1.11 -18.73 -0.25
N GLY A 338 1.79 -19.77 -0.74
CA GLY A 338 1.96 -20.07 -2.16
C GLY A 338 0.76 -20.80 -2.79
N PRO A 339 0.83 -21.08 -4.09
CA PRO A 339 -0.26 -21.68 -4.88
C PRO A 339 -0.48 -23.18 -4.59
N ASP A 340 0.50 -23.89 -4.04
CA ASP A 340 0.40 -25.32 -3.74
C ASP A 340 0.42 -25.63 -2.23
N ASP A 341 0.46 -24.58 -1.40
CA ASP A 341 0.32 -24.70 0.04
C ASP A 341 -1.08 -25.12 0.46
N ALA A 342 -1.18 -25.54 1.73
CA ALA A 342 -2.42 -25.88 2.40
C ALA A 342 -3.46 -24.76 2.30
N GLY A 343 -4.65 -25.08 1.78
CA GLY A 343 -5.74 -24.12 1.71
C GLY A 343 -6.98 -24.68 1.00
N PRO A 344 -8.14 -24.02 1.17
CA PRO A 344 -9.42 -24.48 0.65
C PRO A 344 -9.55 -24.37 -0.87
N SER A 345 -8.72 -23.53 -1.51
CA SER A 345 -8.79 -23.26 -2.95
C SER A 345 -7.43 -22.85 -3.50
N LYS A 346 -7.21 -23.11 -4.80
CA LYS A 346 -6.09 -22.55 -5.58
C LYS A 346 -6.44 -21.19 -6.21
N ALA A 347 -7.69 -20.75 -6.12
CA ALA A 347 -8.13 -19.47 -6.65
C ALA A 347 -7.65 -18.29 -5.79
N LEU A 348 -7.41 -17.14 -6.43
CA LEU A 348 -7.09 -15.88 -5.76
C LEU A 348 -8.37 -15.07 -5.48
N PRO A 349 -8.40 -14.26 -4.40
CA PRO A 349 -7.43 -14.23 -3.30
C PRO A 349 -7.46 -15.52 -2.46
N ARG A 350 -6.28 -15.99 -2.03
CA ARG A 350 -6.11 -17.14 -1.13
C ARG A 350 -6.08 -16.67 0.31
N CYS A 351 -6.74 -17.41 1.20
CA CYS A 351 -6.65 -17.18 2.63
C CYS A 351 -5.27 -17.54 3.18
N ALA A 352 -4.96 -17.00 4.36
CA ALA A 352 -3.78 -17.40 5.13
C ALA A 352 -3.78 -18.92 5.44
N LEU A 353 -2.61 -19.43 5.82
CA LEU A 353 -2.44 -20.82 6.21
C LEU A 353 -3.35 -21.19 7.40
N PRO A 354 -3.92 -22.42 7.43
CA PRO A 354 -4.73 -22.88 8.55
C PRO A 354 -4.00 -22.78 9.91
N LYS A 355 -4.71 -22.32 10.94
CA LYS A 355 -4.18 -22.15 12.31
C LYS A 355 -3.47 -23.40 12.84
N TYR A 356 -4.06 -24.57 12.58
CA TYR A 356 -3.50 -25.87 12.98
C TYR A 356 -2.05 -26.10 12.52
N LEU A 357 -1.65 -25.58 11.35
CA LEU A 357 -0.28 -25.74 10.82
C LEU A 357 0.72 -24.80 11.47
N ILE A 358 0.25 -23.59 11.83
CA ILE A 358 1.10 -22.49 12.29
C ILE A 358 1.23 -22.42 13.81
N GLU A 359 0.38 -23.16 14.55
CA GLU A 359 0.37 -23.22 16.01
C GLU A 359 1.75 -23.50 16.60
N GLU A 360 2.50 -24.48 16.06
CA GLU A 360 3.83 -24.83 16.58
C GLU A 360 4.84 -23.69 16.38
N LEU A 361 4.81 -23.03 15.23
CA LEU A 361 5.68 -21.87 14.98
C LEU A 361 5.31 -20.69 15.88
N GLN A 362 4.02 -20.42 16.08
CA GLN A 362 3.54 -19.32 16.91
C GLN A 362 3.86 -19.50 18.40
N LYS A 363 4.03 -20.74 18.90
CA LYS A 363 4.54 -20.97 20.26
C LYS A 363 5.93 -20.38 20.46
N HIS A 364 6.78 -20.45 19.44
CA HIS A 364 8.15 -19.92 19.49
C HIS A 364 8.22 -18.44 19.11
N ILE A 365 7.40 -18.02 18.13
CA ILE A 365 7.34 -16.66 17.59
C ILE A 365 5.89 -16.14 17.64
N PRO A 366 5.43 -15.62 18.79
CA PRO A 366 4.05 -15.16 18.94
C PRO A 366 3.72 -13.95 18.05
N ASN A 367 4.73 -13.20 17.60
CA ASN A 367 4.58 -12.04 16.74
C ASN A 367 4.59 -12.38 15.23
N ALA A 368 4.61 -13.66 14.85
CA ALA A 368 4.55 -14.08 13.44
C ALA A 368 3.18 -13.75 12.82
N ILE A 369 3.21 -13.10 11.66
CA ILE A 369 2.03 -12.62 10.95
C ILE A 369 1.77 -13.53 9.74
N PHE A 370 0.57 -14.10 9.65
CA PHE A 370 0.15 -14.93 8.52
C PHE A 370 -1.00 -14.25 7.79
N VAL A 371 -0.88 -14.11 6.47
CA VAL A 371 -1.82 -13.28 5.66
C VAL A 371 -2.26 -13.98 4.40
N SER A 372 -3.25 -13.40 3.71
CA SER A 372 -3.69 -13.81 2.38
C SER A 372 -2.61 -13.70 1.30
N ASN A 373 -2.84 -14.35 0.16
CA ASN A 373 -2.12 -14.11 -1.09
C ASN A 373 -3.13 -13.72 -2.19
N PRO A 374 -3.05 -12.52 -2.78
CA PRO A 374 -2.11 -11.46 -2.45
C PRO A 374 -2.37 -10.86 -1.06
N CYS A 375 -1.42 -10.10 -0.55
CA CYS A 375 -1.62 -9.18 0.56
C CYS A 375 -1.02 -7.82 0.20
N ARG A 376 -1.39 -6.80 0.98
CA ARG A 376 -0.82 -5.47 0.86
C ARG A 376 -0.20 -5.10 2.19
N PHE A 377 0.94 -4.43 2.15
CA PHE A 377 1.47 -3.82 3.36
C PHE A 377 1.95 -2.41 3.04
N ASP A 378 1.63 -1.52 3.96
CA ASP A 378 1.98 -0.12 3.91
C ASP A 378 3.24 0.03 4.72
N MET A 379 4.30 0.44 4.03
CA MET A 379 5.57 0.77 4.64
C MET A 379 5.81 2.24 4.35
N LYS A 380 5.43 3.08 5.32
CA LYS A 380 5.92 4.46 5.33
C LYS A 380 7.38 4.54 5.77
N LEU A 381 8.00 3.44 6.18
CA LEU A 381 9.28 3.50 6.90
C LEU A 381 10.53 3.54 6.02
N MET A 382 10.53 3.23 4.72
CA MET A 382 11.75 3.44 3.92
C MET A 382 11.58 3.10 2.44
N LEU A 383 11.71 4.12 1.59
CA LEU A 383 12.63 4.12 0.45
C LEU A 383 12.76 5.58 -0.01
N LYS A 384 13.99 6.04 -0.29
CA LYS A 384 14.29 7.35 -0.91
C LYS A 384 13.74 7.45 -2.35
N ILE A 385 12.45 7.24 -2.50
CA ILE A 385 11.62 7.54 -3.66
C ILE A 385 10.48 8.34 -3.03
N PRO A 386 10.12 9.54 -3.52
CA PRO A 386 9.14 10.44 -2.89
C PRO A 386 7.68 9.93 -2.87
N THR A 387 7.46 8.64 -2.67
CA THR A 387 6.16 7.95 -2.77
C THR A 387 6.03 6.87 -1.70
N ASP A 388 5.02 6.94 -0.83
CA ASP A 388 4.64 5.88 0.11
C ASP A 388 4.60 4.51 -0.61
N ILE A 389 5.52 3.58 -0.34
CA ILE A 389 5.57 2.34 -1.12
C ILE A 389 4.50 1.37 -0.62
N ARG A 390 3.50 1.13 -1.49
CA ARG A 390 2.46 0.12 -1.32
C ARG A 390 2.84 -1.10 -2.14
N ILE A 391 3.38 -2.13 -1.49
CA ILE A 391 3.77 -3.36 -2.16
C ILE A 391 2.57 -4.31 -2.17
N ILE A 392 2.22 -4.78 -3.36
CA ILE A 392 1.32 -5.94 -3.52
C ILE A 392 2.22 -7.13 -3.77
N LEU A 393 2.33 -8.03 -2.79
CA LEU A 393 3.04 -9.28 -3.00
C LEU A 393 2.09 -10.32 -3.57
N ILE A 394 2.50 -10.91 -4.67
CA ILE A 394 1.79 -12.00 -5.34
C ILE A 394 2.75 -13.19 -5.38
N GLY A 395 2.51 -14.20 -4.56
CA GLY A 395 3.44 -15.32 -4.36
C GLY A 395 3.59 -16.30 -5.51
N SER A 396 2.96 -16.03 -6.65
CA SER A 396 3.12 -16.78 -7.90
C SER A 396 2.12 -16.24 -8.91
N CYS A 397 2.61 -15.58 -9.95
CA CYS A 397 1.80 -15.19 -11.12
C CYS A 397 2.41 -15.77 -12.40
N THR A 398 2.69 -17.08 -12.43
CA THR A 398 3.05 -17.78 -13.66
C THR A 398 2.81 -19.28 -13.52
N HIS A 399 1.76 -19.79 -14.17
CA HIS A 399 1.91 -20.65 -15.35
C HIS A 399 0.74 -20.42 -16.30
#